data_AF-A0A2I0I4G5-F1
#
_entry.id   AF-A0A2I0I4G5-F1
#
_cell.length_a   1.000
_cell.length_b   1.000
_cell.length_c   1.000
_cell.angle_alpha   90.00
_cell.angle_beta   90.00
_cell.angle_gamma   90.00
#
_symmetry.space_group_name_H-M   'P 1'
#
loop_
_entity.id
_entity.type
_entity.pdbx_description
1 polymer ?
#
loop_
_entity_poly.entity_id
_entity_poly.type
_entity_poly.pdbx_seq_one_letter_code
_entity_poly.pdbx_strand_id
1 'polypeptide(L)'
;MGLWDSLLNWLRSLFFKQEMELSLVGLQNAGKTSLVNAIATGGYSEDMIPTVGFNMRKVTKGNVTIKLWDLGGQRRFRTMWERYCRGVSAIL
;
A
#
# COMPACT_ATOMS: atom_id res chain seq x y z
N MET A 1 -0.05 15.03 33.84
CA MET A 1 -0.02 14.93 32.37
C MET A 1 -0.78 13.68 31.99
N GLY A 2 -2.07 13.70 32.30
CA GLY A 2 -2.83 12.53 32.73
C GLY A 2 -3.81 12.05 31.69
N LEU A 3 -4.28 10.82 31.87
CA LEU A 3 -5.38 10.10 31.23
C LEU A 3 -6.25 10.84 30.20
N TRP A 4 -6.67 12.07 30.46
CA TRP A 4 -7.34 12.96 29.50
C TRP A 4 -6.57 13.19 28.18
N ASP A 5 -5.25 13.41 28.23
CA ASP A 5 -4.43 13.58 27.02
C ASP A 5 -4.36 12.27 26.22
N SER A 6 -4.24 11.14 26.90
CA SER A 6 -4.26 9.81 26.27
C SER A 6 -5.62 9.49 25.66
N LEU A 7 -6.72 9.84 26.34
CA LEU A 7 -8.08 9.67 25.84
C LEU A 7 -8.35 10.56 24.63
N LEU A 8 -7.92 11.82 24.67
CA LEU A 8 -8.04 12.76 23.54
C LEU A 8 -7.20 12.33 22.34
N ASN A 9 -5.99 11.82 22.57
CA ASN A 9 -5.16 11.27 21.50
C ASN A 9 -5.74 9.99 20.91
N TRP A 10 -6.36 9.14 21.72
CA TRP A 10 -7.07 7.94 21.25
C TRP A 10 -8.37 8.27 20.49
N LEU A 11 -9.12 9.28 20.94
CA LEU A 11 -10.27 9.79 20.19
C LEU A 11 -9.82 10.41 18.87
N ARG A 12 -8.77 11.24 18.88
CA ARG A 12 -8.19 11.80 17.65
C ARG A 12 -7.65 10.72 16.73
N SER A 13 -7.06 9.64 17.25
CA SER A 13 -6.56 8.53 16.43
C SER A 13 -7.67 7.75 15.76
N LEU A 14 -8.85 7.68 16.38
CA LEU A 14 -10.07 7.09 15.81
C LEU A 14 -10.71 7.99 14.74
N PHE A 15 -10.79 9.30 14.99
CA PHE A 15 -11.46 10.26 14.09
C PHE A 15 -10.56 10.76 12.94
N PHE A 16 -9.24 10.82 13.13
CA PHE A 16 -8.27 11.30 12.14
C PHE A 16 -7.42 10.16 11.59
N LYS A 17 -8.03 9.01 11.28
CA LYS A 17 -7.34 7.99 10.48
C LYS A 17 -7.05 8.56 9.09
N GLN A 18 -5.77 8.70 8.78
CA GLN A 18 -5.31 9.19 7.49
C GLN A 18 -5.29 8.01 6.51
N GLU A 19 -6.21 7.98 5.57
CA GLU A 19 -6.13 7.05 4.44
C GLU A 19 -5.16 7.62 3.39
N MET A 20 -4.16 6.83 3.00
CA MET A 20 -3.22 7.12 1.93
C MET A 20 -3.30 6.03 0.88
N GLU A 21 -3.18 6.44 -0.38
CA GLU A 21 -3.17 5.52 -1.51
C GLU A 21 -1.83 5.65 -2.23
N LEU A 22 -1.17 4.52 -2.44
CA LEU A 22 0.14 4.39 -3.03
C LEU A 22 0.08 3.42 -4.20
N SER A 23 0.69 3.78 -5.32
CA SER A 23 0.81 2.88 -6.46
C SER A 23 2.27 2.47 -6.65
N LEU A 24 2.51 1.15 -6.70
CA LEU A 24 3.81 0.57 -6.95
C LEU A 24 3.94 0.21 -8.44
N VAL A 25 4.81 0.93 -9.13
CA VAL A 25 5.02 0.80 -10.58
C VAL A 25 6.44 0.35 -10.85
N GLY A 26 6.62 -0.55 -11.80
CA GLY A 26 7.97 -0.98 -12.17
C GLY A 26 7.98 -2.20 -13.05
N LEU A 27 9.15 -2.53 -13.57
CA LEU A 27 9.34 -3.67 -14.45
C LEU A 27 9.02 -5.01 -13.76
N GLN A 28 8.78 -6.03 -14.56
CA GLN A 28 8.59 -7.38 -14.04
C GLN A 28 9.87 -7.81 -13.31
N ASN A 29 9.72 -8.53 -12.19
CA ASN A 29 10.84 -8.95 -11.34
C ASN A 29 11.61 -7.83 -10.62
N ALA A 30 11.08 -6.61 -10.55
CA ALA A 30 11.70 -5.51 -9.79
C ALA A 30 11.53 -5.62 -8.25
N GLY A 31 10.93 -6.71 -7.74
CA GLY A 31 10.71 -6.89 -6.29
C GLY A 31 9.48 -6.18 -5.70
N LYS A 32 8.56 -5.68 -6.54
CA LYS A 32 7.36 -4.95 -6.12
C LYS A 32 6.48 -5.73 -5.13
N THR A 33 6.15 -6.96 -5.49
CA THR A 33 5.34 -7.85 -4.65
C THR A 33 6.06 -8.16 -3.33
N SER A 34 7.39 -8.30 -3.35
CA SER A 34 8.22 -8.49 -2.17
C SER A 34 8.16 -7.29 -1.23
N LEU A 35 8.24 -6.06 -1.76
CA LEU A 35 8.10 -4.84 -0.97
C LEU A 35 6.71 -4.74 -0.33
N VAL A 36 5.66 -5.01 -1.10
CA VAL A 36 4.27 -5.00 -0.60
C VAL A 36 4.09 -6.03 0.52
N ASN A 37 4.64 -7.24 0.37
CA ASN A 37 4.57 -8.28 1.40
C ASN A 37 5.38 -7.90 2.66
N ALA A 38 6.57 -7.33 2.52
CA ALA A 38 7.35 -6.85 3.64
C ALA A 38 6.61 -5.77 4.45
N ILE A 39 5.93 -4.85 3.76
CA ILE A 39 5.13 -3.79 4.40
C ILE A 39 3.85 -4.37 5.02
N ALA A 40 3.17 -5.30 4.35
CA ALA A 40 1.87 -5.83 4.77
C ALA A 40 1.95 -6.81 5.96
N THR A 41 2.93 -7.71 5.94
CA THR A 41 3.00 -8.84 6.88
C THR A 41 4.18 -8.76 7.84
N GLY A 42 5.10 -7.80 7.66
CA GLY A 42 6.34 -7.72 8.45
C GLY A 42 7.30 -8.89 8.19
N GLY A 43 7.00 -9.73 7.20
CA GLY A 43 7.75 -10.92 6.82
C GLY A 43 7.70 -11.15 5.31
N TYR A 44 8.74 -11.80 4.80
CA TYR A 44 8.88 -12.19 3.40
C TYR A 44 8.18 -13.53 3.15
N SER A 45 7.35 -13.63 2.11
CA SER A 45 6.80 -14.90 1.63
C SER A 45 7.50 -15.29 0.33
N GLU A 46 8.16 -16.43 0.34
CA GLU A 46 9.06 -16.88 -0.74
C GLU A 46 8.29 -17.39 -1.98
N ASP A 47 7.03 -17.82 -1.78
CA ASP A 47 6.13 -18.28 -2.83
C ASP A 47 5.24 -17.15 -3.38
N MET A 48 5.83 -16.25 -4.17
CA MET A 48 5.07 -15.21 -4.86
C MET A 48 4.75 -15.63 -6.30
N ILE A 49 3.49 -15.95 -6.56
CA ILE A 49 2.95 -16.13 -7.91
C ILE A 49 2.98 -14.76 -8.63
N PRO A 50 3.46 -14.66 -9.88
CA PRO A 50 3.44 -13.41 -10.63
C PRO A 50 2.02 -12.82 -10.70
N THR A 51 1.85 -11.57 -10.24
CA THR A 51 0.56 -10.87 -10.31
C THR A 51 0.07 -10.79 -11.76
N VAL A 52 -1.06 -11.44 -12.06
CA VAL A 52 -1.74 -11.32 -13.34
C VAL A 52 -2.57 -10.04 -13.33
N GLY A 53 -2.16 -9.04 -14.10
CA GLY A 53 -2.86 -7.76 -14.17
C GLY A 53 -2.47 -6.82 -13.03
N PHE A 54 -3.24 -6.83 -11.95
CA PHE A 54 -3.14 -5.86 -10.86
C PHE A 54 -3.62 -6.47 -9.54
N ASN A 55 -2.93 -6.17 -8.45
CA ASN A 55 -3.30 -6.60 -7.10
C ASN A 55 -3.32 -5.39 -6.17
N MET A 56 -4.42 -5.16 -5.45
CA MET A 56 -4.50 -4.14 -4.42
C MET A 56 -4.34 -4.78 -3.05
N ARG A 57 -3.37 -4.32 -2.27
CA ARG A 57 -3.20 -4.69 -0.87
C ARG A 57 -3.49 -3.50 0.04
N LYS A 58 -4.34 -3.71 1.04
CA LYS A 58 -4.62 -2.72 2.08
C LYS A 58 -3.82 -3.07 3.32
N VAL A 59 -2.93 -2.19 3.74
CA VAL A 59 -2.12 -2.33 4.95
C VAL A 59 -2.50 -1.22 5.90
N THR A 60 -2.86 -1.54 7.13
CA THR A 60 -3.17 -0.53 8.15
C THR A 60 -2.13 -0.60 9.25
N LYS A 61 -1.41 0.51 9.47
CA LYS A 61 -0.40 0.64 10.53
C LYS A 61 -0.70 1.88 11.36
N GLY A 62 -1.12 1.67 12.61
CA GLY A 62 -1.57 2.75 13.49
C GLY A 62 -2.81 3.45 12.90
N ASN A 63 -2.70 4.77 12.70
CA ASN A 63 -3.79 5.60 12.17
C ASN A 63 -3.71 5.79 10.65
N VAL A 64 -2.72 5.16 10.00
CA VAL A 64 -2.53 5.28 8.56
C VAL A 64 -2.97 3.99 7.89
N THR A 65 -3.89 4.14 6.95
CA THR A 65 -4.31 3.05 6.08
C THR A 65 -3.71 3.29 4.71
N ILE A 66 -2.85 2.37 4.27
CA ILE A 66 -2.14 2.42 3.01
C ILE A 66 -2.79 1.42 2.05
N LYS A 67 -3.31 1.89 0.92
CA LYS A 67 -3.65 1.04 -0.22
C LYS A 67 -2.45 0.99 -1.15
N LEU A 68 -1.96 -0.21 -1.46
CA LEU A 68 -0.81 -0.47 -2.33
C LEU A 68 -1.30 -1.19 -3.58
N TRP A 69 -1.08 -0.58 -4.75
CA TRP A 69 -1.33 -1.22 -6.04
C TRP A 69 -0.05 -1.86 -6.57
N ASP A 70 0.00 -3.19 -6.65
CA ASP A 70 1.05 -3.94 -7.36
C ASP A 70 0.63 -4.13 -8.82
N LEU A 71 1.26 -3.36 -9.71
CA LEU A 71 0.95 -3.36 -11.13
C LEU A 71 1.85 -4.32 -11.90
N GLY A 72 1.24 -5.18 -12.72
CA GLY A 72 1.97 -6.11 -13.58
C GLY A 72 2.97 -5.37 -14.47
N GLY A 73 4.23 -5.84 -14.46
CA GLY A 73 5.33 -5.22 -15.21
C GLY A 73 5.36 -5.53 -16.72
N GLN A 74 4.52 -6.47 -17.16
CA GLN A 74 4.42 -6.89 -18.57
C GLN A 74 3.93 -5.74 -19.46
N ARG A 75 4.46 -5.64 -20.67
CA ARG A 75 4.11 -4.57 -21.63
C ARG A 75 2.60 -4.41 -21.84
N ARG A 76 1.84 -5.52 -21.88
CA ARG A 76 0.37 -5.51 -22.04
C ARG A 76 -0.40 -4.78 -20.94
N PHE A 77 0.19 -4.61 -19.75
CA PHE A 77 -0.46 -3.97 -18.60
C PHE A 77 0.02 -2.53 -18.35
N ARG A 78 1.03 -2.04 -19.09
CA ARG A 78 1.59 -0.69 -18.88
C ARG A 78 0.60 0.43 -19.20
N THR A 79 -0.32 0.21 -20.13
CA THR A 79 -1.39 1.15 -20.46
C THR A 79 -2.37 1.39 -19.30
N MET A 80 -2.40 0.47 -18.31
CA MET A 80 -3.24 0.61 -17.12
C MET A 80 -2.55 1.43 -16.02
N TRP A 81 -1.22 1.59 -16.04
CA TRP A 81 -0.47 2.29 -14.99
C TRP A 81 -0.99 3.72 -14.78
N GLU A 82 -1.25 4.43 -15.87
CA GLU A 82 -1.80 5.79 -15.84
C GLU A 82 -3.18 5.88 -15.20
N ARG A 83 -3.99 4.81 -15.25
CA ARG A 83 -5.31 4.77 -14.62
C ARG A 83 -5.19 4.58 -13.11
N TYR A 84 -4.29 3.70 -12.68
CA TYR A 84 -4.07 3.36 -11.27
C TYR A 84 -3.14 4.34 -10.53
N CYS A 85 -2.42 5.21 -11.25
CA CYS A 85 -1.63 6.29 -10.64
C CYS A 85 -2.44 7.59 -10.47
N ARG A 86 -3.69 7.67 -10.92
CA ARG A 86 -4.51 8.87 -10.73
C ARG A 86 -5.07 8.92 -9.31
N GLY A 87 -4.94 10.07 -8.68
CA GLY A 87 -5.52 10.33 -7.35
C GLY A 87 -4.78 9.65 -6.20
N VAL A 88 -3.65 9.00 -6.47
CA VAL A 88 -2.80 8.42 -5.41
C VAL A 88 -2.00 9.51 -4.72
N SER A 89 -1.74 9.32 -3.42
CA SER A 89 -0.95 10.23 -2.61
C SER A 89 0.53 10.21 -3.01
N ALA A 90 1.05 9.06 -3.45
CA ALA A 90 2.39 8.94 -4.02
C ALA A 90 2.52 7.71 -4.94
N ILE A 91 3.54 7.75 -5.80
CA ILE A 91 3.93 6.66 -6.71
C ILE A 91 5.31 6.18 -6.28
N LEU A 92 5.48 4.86 -6.17
CA LEU A 92 6.71 4.17 -5.76
C LEU A 92 7.25 3.32 -6.90
#